data_AF-A0A182X4U5-F1
#
_entry.id   AF-A0A182X4U5-F1
#
_cell.length_a   1.000
_cell.length_b   1.000
_cell.length_c   1.000
_cell.angle_alpha   90.00
_cell.angle_beta   90.00
_cell.angle_gamma   90.00
#
_symmetry.space_group_name_H-M   'P 1'
#
loop_
_entity.id
_entity.type
_entity.pdbx_description
1 polymer ?
#
loop_
_entity_poly.entity_id
_entity_poly.type
_entity_poly.pdbx_seq_one_letter_code
_entity_poly.pdbx_strand_id
1 'polypeptide(L)' 'MELKLTKEKLMKTVKEPKPTEEKEMASWYEKDGEARHMIGLAVENDELIHICRKTTAKEMWDTLMSIHE' A
#
# COMPACT_ATOMS: atom_id res chain seq x y z
N MET A 1 -7.85 10.87 -16.90
CA MET A 1 -6.39 10.90 -16.61
C MET A 1 -6.08 10.71 -15.12
N GLU A 2 -7.08 10.67 -14.23
CA GLU A 2 -6.87 10.61 -12.78
C GLU A 2 -6.38 9.24 -12.27
N LEU A 3 -6.77 8.14 -12.92
CA LEU A 3 -6.37 6.77 -12.58
C LEU A 3 -4.86 6.48 -12.71
N LYS A 4 -4.16 7.19 -13.61
CA LYS A 4 -2.70 7.04 -13.74
C LYS A 4 -1.96 7.70 -12.59
N LEU A 5 -2.47 8.84 -12.13
CA LEU A 5 -1.87 9.62 -11.05
C LEU A 5 -2.02 8.89 -9.70
N THR A 6 -3.14 8.22 -9.47
CA THR A 6 -3.37 7.41 -8.27
C THR A 6 -2.47 6.16 -8.23
N LYS A 7 -2.27 5.48 -9.37
CA LYS A 7 -1.36 4.33 -9.47
C LYS A 7 0.10 4.72 -9.24
N GLU A 8 0.57 5.84 -9.78
CA GLU A 8 1.93 6.33 -9.53
C GLU A 8 2.14 6.75 -8.08
N LYS A 9 1.16 7.42 -7.46
CA LYS A 9 1.19 7.77 -6.03
C LYS A 9 1.26 6.52 -5.15
N LEU A 10 0.48 5.49 -5.48
CA LEU A 10 0.53 4.18 -4.81
C LEU A 10 1.92 3.56 -4.91
N MET A 11 2.47 3.48 -6.14
CA MET A 11 3.79 2.91 -6.41
C MET A 11 4.93 3.60 -5.66
N LYS A 12 4.84 4.91 -5.43
CA LYS A 12 5.79 5.63 -4.59
C LYS A 12 5.64 5.24 -3.13
N THR A 13 4.40 5.23 -2.62
CA THR A 13 4.11 4.94 -1.21
C THR A 13 4.54 3.54 -0.78
N VAL A 14 4.31 2.51 -1.60
CA VAL A 14 4.73 1.12 -1.29
C VAL A 14 6.25 0.90 -1.37
N LYS A 15 6.98 1.81 -2.02
CA LYS A 15 8.46 1.77 -2.12
C LYS A 15 9.14 2.60 -1.05
N GLU A 16 8.45 3.58 -0.47
CA GLU A 16 8.98 4.43 0.59
C GLU A 16 9.00 3.65 1.93
N PRO A 17 10.17 3.47 2.56
CA PRO A 17 10.25 2.84 3.87
C PRO A 17 9.59 3.73 4.93
N LYS A 18 9.13 3.10 6.02
CA LYS A 18 8.57 3.82 7.17
C LYS A 18 9.59 4.85 7.69
N PRO A 19 9.23 6.14 7.75
CA PRO A 19 10.15 7.17 8.22
C PRO A 19 10.43 7.02 9.72
N THR A 20 11.66 7.31 10.11
CA THR A 20 12.14 7.24 11.50
C THR A 20 11.79 8.51 12.28
N GLU A 21 11.52 9.63 11.59
CA GLU A 21 11.19 10.91 12.19
C GLU A 21 9.68 11.05 12.48
N GLU A 22 9.32 11.41 13.71
CA GLU A 22 7.92 11.58 14.14
C GLU A 22 7.14 12.60 13.31
N LYS A 23 7.79 13.68 12.86
CA LYS A 23 7.13 14.72 12.05
C LYS A 23 6.63 14.21 10.71
N GLU A 24 7.37 13.29 10.10
CA GLU A 24 7.02 12.71 8.81
C GLU A 24 6.10 11.50 8.97
N MET A 25 6.12 10.87 10.15
CA MET A 25 5.34 9.67 10.47
C MET A 25 3.83 9.88 10.35
N ALA A 26 3.31 11.03 10.79
CA ALA A 26 1.89 11.34 10.66
C ALA A 26 1.45 11.41 9.19
N SER A 27 2.21 12.14 8.37
CA SER A 27 1.95 12.26 6.92
C SER A 27 2.14 10.93 6.18
N TRP A 28 3.04 10.09 6.66
CA TRP A 28 3.29 8.77 6.09
C TRP A 28 2.17 7.79 6.42
N TYR A 29 1.65 7.77 7.65
CA TYR A 29 0.50 6.91 8.01
C TYR A 29 -0.76 7.26 7.21
N GLU A 30 -0.98 8.53 6.91
CA GLU A 30 -2.09 8.95 6.05
C GLU A 30 -1.94 8.37 4.63
N LYS A 31 -0.76 8.54 4.02
CA LYS A 31 -0.45 7.99 2.69
C LYS A 31 -0.50 6.46 2.68
N ASP A 32 0.03 5.81 3.72
CA ASP A 32 0.02 4.36 3.87
C ASP A 32 -1.42 3.85 4.00
N GLY A 33 -2.26 4.51 4.79
CA GLY A 33 -3.69 4.21 4.91
C GLY A 33 -4.44 4.32 3.58
N GLU A 34 -4.24 5.41 2.83
CA GLU A 34 -4.79 5.57 1.47
C GLU A 34 -4.34 4.44 0.55
N ALA A 35 -3.04 4.11 0.58
CA ALA A 35 -2.47 3.06 -0.26
C ALA A 35 -3.02 1.68 0.08
N ARG A 36 -3.13 1.35 1.37
CA ARG A 36 -3.76 0.10 1.84
C ARG A 36 -5.21 -0.02 1.38
N HIS A 37 -5.97 1.08 1.48
CA HIS A 37 -7.36 1.11 1.01
C HIS A 37 -7.45 0.88 -0.50
N MET A 38 -6.62 1.58 -1.29
CA MET A 38 -6.57 1.39 -2.74
C MET A 38 -6.17 -0.03 -3.14
N ILE A 39 -5.17 -0.62 -2.46
CA ILE A 39 -4.77 -2.02 -2.71
C ILE A 39 -5.96 -2.94 -2.41
N GLY A 40 -6.62 -2.77 -1.26
CA GLY A 40 -7.78 -3.58 -0.90
C GLY A 40 -8.96 -3.48 -1.88
N LEU A 41 -9.16 -2.31 -2.52
CA LEU A 41 -10.16 -2.14 -3.57
C LEU A 41 -9.76 -2.74 -4.92
N ALA A 42 -8.46 -2.93 -5.15
CA ALA A 42 -7.92 -3.37 -6.44
C ALA A 42 -7.73 -4.89 -6.55
N VAL A 43 -7.75 -5.61 -5.44
CA VAL A 43 -7.53 -7.07 -5.37
C VAL A 43 -8.85 -7.83 -5.23
N GLU A 44 -8.82 -9.12 -5.57
CA GLU A 44 -9.98 -10.01 -5.38
C GLU A 44 -10.08 -10.54 -3.94
N ASN A 45 -11.23 -11.08 -3.56
CA ASN A 45 -11.48 -11.58 -2.19
C ASN A 45 -10.50 -12.67 -1.74
N ASP A 46 -10.04 -13.51 -2.67
CA ASP A 46 -9.09 -14.59 -2.40
C ASP A 46 -7.66 -14.07 -2.15
N GLU A 47 -7.34 -12.86 -2.62
CA GLU A 47 -6.07 -12.19 -2.35
C GLU A 47 -6.14 -11.37 -1.04
N LEU A 48 -7.35 -10.84 -0.72
CA LEU A 48 -7.61 -10.11 0.53
C LEU A 48 -7.27 -10.94 1.77
N ILE A 49 -7.49 -12.25 1.77
CA ILE A 49 -7.17 -13.12 2.91
C ILE A 49 -5.66 -13.10 3.24
N HIS A 50 -4.80 -12.88 2.25
CA HIS A 50 -3.35 -12.86 2.42
C HIS A 50 -2.82 -11.49 2.89
N ILE A 51 -3.52 -10.41 2.52
CA ILE A 51 -3.06 -9.05 2.77
C ILE A 51 -3.80 -8.32 3.91
N CYS A 52 -4.98 -8.78 4.33
CA CYS A 52 -5.81 -8.09 5.32
C CYS A 52 -5.17 -7.98 6.71
N ARG A 53 -4.20 -8.85 7.03
CA ARG A 53 -3.47 -8.83 8.31
C ARG A 53 -2.18 -8.02 8.27
N LYS A 54 -1.84 -7.43 7.12
CA LYS A 54 -0.62 -6.63 6.96
C LYS A 54 -0.83 -5.22 7.50
N THR A 55 0.24 -4.65 8.05
CA THR A 55 0.19 -3.39 8.78
C THR A 55 0.53 -2.19 7.92
N THR A 56 1.23 -2.42 6.80
CA THR A 56 1.64 -1.37 5.86
C THR A 56 1.22 -1.71 4.43
N ALA A 57 1.01 -0.69 3.60
CA ALA A 57 0.75 -0.84 2.18
C ALA A 57 1.89 -1.58 1.47
N LYS A 58 3.13 -1.34 1.93
CA LYS A 58 4.33 -2.04 1.45
C LYS A 58 4.23 -3.55 1.68
N GLU A 59 3.90 -3.97 2.89
CA GLU A 59 3.73 -5.39 3.22
C GLU A 59 2.59 -6.05 2.42
N MET A 60 1.48 -5.33 2.22
CA MET A 60 0.38 -5.80 1.35
C MET A 60 0.88 -6.02 -0.08
N TRP A 61 1.59 -5.03 -0.63
CA TRP A 61 2.13 -5.09 -2.00
C TRP A 61 3.16 -6.20 -2.18
N ASP A 62 4.13 -6.32 -1.27
CA ASP A 62 5.16 -7.35 -1.32
C ASP A 62 4.54 -8.77 -1.23
N THR A 63 3.46 -8.93 -0.45
CA THR A 63 2.72 -10.20 -0.36
C THR A 63 2.00 -10.54 -1.68
N LEU A 64 1.36 -9.55 -2.32
CA LEU A 64 0.71 -9.76 -3.63
C LEU A 64 1.72 -10.14 -4.70
N MET A 65 2.86 -9.43 -4.76
CA MET A 65 3.94 -9.75 -5.70
C MET A 65 4.42 -11.20 -5.52
N SER A 66 4.52 -11.70 -4.29
CA SER A 66 4.91 -13.09 -4.01
C SER A 66 3.86 -14.14 -4.41
N ILE A 67 2.59 -13.76 -4.57
CA ILE A 67 1.50 -14.68 -4.96
C ILE A 67 1.41 -14.77 -6.50
N HIS A 68 1.77 -13.70 -7.20
CA HIS A 68 1.71 -13.61 -8.67
C HIS A 68 3.03 -13.95 -9.39
N GLU A 69 4.11 -14.23 -8.65
CA GLU A 69 5.35 -14.85 -9.18
C GLU A 69 5.20 -16.36 -9.39
#